data_AF-A0A3S4HRW9-F1
#
_entry.id   AF-A0A3S4HRW9-F1
#
_cell.length_a   1.000
_cell.length_b   1.000
_cell.length_c   1.000
_cell.angle_alpha   90.00
_cell.angle_beta   90.00
_cell.angle_gamma   90.00
#
_symmetry.space_group_name_H-M   'P 1'
#
loop_
_entity.id
_entity.type
_entity.pdbx_description
1 polymer ?
#
loop_
_entity_poly.entity_id
_entity_poly.type
_entity_poly.pdbx_seq_one_letter_code
_entity_poly.pdbx_strand_id
1 'polypeptide(L)' 'MRVLPCCIAGGALTGALSMAFGAKLMAPHGGLFVLLIPGAISPVLLYLLAIVAGTLLAGVSYAVLKRPEAAVTSAA' A
#
# COMPACT_ATOMS: atom_id res chain seq x y z
N MET A 1 -16.60 -2.00 10.89
CA MET A 1 -15.12 -1.87 10.96
C MET A 1 -14.44 -2.86 10.01
N ARG A 2 -14.42 -2.58 8.69
CA ARG A 2 -13.84 -3.47 7.66
C ARG A 2 -12.48 -2.98 7.15
N VAL A 3 -12.27 -1.66 7.25
CA VAL A 3 -11.12 -0.94 6.68
C VAL A 3 -9.83 -1.22 7.45
N LEU A 4 -9.88 -1.23 8.79
CA LEU A 4 -8.70 -1.39 9.64
C LEU A 4 -7.90 -2.68 9.34
N PRO A 5 -8.50 -3.89 9.27
CA PRO A 5 -7.76 -5.10 8.94
C PRO A 5 -7.20 -5.08 7.51
N CYS A 6 -7.91 -4.49 6.54
CA CYS A 6 -7.44 -4.34 5.16
C CYS A 6 -6.20 -3.44 5.09
N CYS A 7 -6.22 -2.32 5.83
CA CYS A 7 -5.08 -1.40 5.92
C CYS A 7 -3.89 -2.03 6.65
N ILE A 8 -4.11 -2.80 7.72
CA ILE A 8 -3.04 -3.52 8.43
C ILE A 8 -2.38 -4.54 7.48
N ALA A 9 -3.18 -5.31 6.73
CA ALA A 9 -2.66 -6.29 5.77
C ALA A 9 -1.84 -5.62 4.65
N GLY A 10 -2.35 -4.54 4.04
CA GLY A 10 -1.63 -3.80 3.00
C GLY A 10 -0.34 -3.13 3.51
N GLY A 11 -0.38 -2.54 4.71
CA GLY A 11 0.77 -1.93 5.35
C GLY A 11 1.86 -2.94 5.73
N ALA A 12 1.45 -4.08 6.31
CA ALA A 12 2.35 -5.18 6.65
C ALA A 12 3.01 -5.77 5.39
N LEU A 13 2.26 -5.96 4.30
CA LEU A 13 2.81 -6.44 3.04
C LEU A 13 3.84 -5.46 2.45
N THR A 14 3.50 -4.16 2.41
CA THR A 14 4.42 -3.12 1.93
C THR A 14 5.70 -3.10 2.74
N GLY A 15 5.60 -3.18 4.07
CA GLY A 15 6.73 -3.21 4.98
C GLY A 15 7.61 -4.45 4.78
N ALA A 16 6.99 -5.63 4.73
CA ALA A 16 7.70 -6.90 4.51
C ALA A 16 8.42 -6.93 3.17
N LEU A 17 7.78 -6.48 2.08
CA LEU A 17 8.40 -6.37 0.76
C LEU A 17 9.53 -5.35 0.75
N SER A 18 9.35 -4.20 1.40
CA SER A 18 10.40 -3.17 1.49
C SER A 18 11.64 -3.67 2.25
N MET A 19 11.45 -4.45 3.32
CA MET A 19 12.54 -5.07 4.07
C MET A 19 13.19 -6.21 3.29
N ALA A 20 12.40 -7.04 2.61
CA ALA A 20 12.90 -8.14 1.77
C ALA A 20 13.74 -7.64 0.58
N PHE A 21 13.35 -6.52 -0.02
CA PHE A 21 14.11 -5.88 -1.11
C PHE A 21 15.30 -5.05 -0.63
N GLY A 22 15.56 -4.99 0.68
CA GLY A 22 16.68 -4.24 1.24
C GLY A 22 16.58 -2.74 1.00
N ALA A 23 15.36 -2.20 0.85
CA ALA A 23 15.14 -0.78 0.69
C ALA A 23 15.60 -0.06 1.96
N LYS A 24 16.81 0.51 1.91
CA LYS A 24 17.37 1.32 3.00
C LYS A 24 16.69 2.67 2.97
N LEU A 25 15.59 2.81 3.71
CA LEU A 25 14.97 4.09 3.95
C LEU A 25 15.76 4.82 5.04
N MET A 26 16.47 5.88 4.66
CA MET A 26 17.09 6.81 5.61
C MET A 26 16.09 7.82 6.19
N ALA A 27 14.82 7.76 5.80
CA ALA A 27 13.78 8.68 6.22
C ALA A 27 13.07 8.17 7.50
N PRO A 28 12.85 9.04 8.52
CA PRO A 28 12.11 8.70 9.74
C PRO A 28 10.60 8.54 9.50
N HIS A 29 10.13 8.78 8.27
CA HIS A 29 8.76 8.61 7.80
C HIS A 29 8.73 7.65 6.59
N GLY A 30 7.68 6.84 6.48
CA GLY A 30 7.48 5.94 5.33
C GLY A 30 6.60 6.56 4.23
N GLY A 31 6.48 5.85 3.10
CA GLY A 31 5.47 6.11 2.08
C GLY A 31 6.01 6.74 0.80
N LEU A 32 5.09 7.20 -0.05
CA LEU A 32 5.41 7.76 -1.37
C LEU A 32 6.35 8.98 -1.29
N PHE A 33 6.32 9.72 -0.17
CA PHE A 33 7.15 10.89 0.10
C PHE A 33 8.66 10.61 0.05
N VAL A 34 9.07 9.36 0.25
CA VAL A 34 10.50 9.00 0.24
C VAL A 34 11.06 9.00 -1.20
N LEU A 35 10.19 8.94 -2.22
CA LEU A 35 10.57 9.09 -3.64
C LEU A 35 10.92 10.54 -4.01
N LEU A 36 10.47 11.53 -3.22
CA LEU A 36 10.70 12.95 -3.47
C LEU A 36 12.11 13.41 -3.08
N ILE A 37 12.85 12.59 -2.32
CA ILE A 37 14.21 12.88 -1.86
C ILE A 37 15.20 12.06 -2.73
N PRO A 38 15.95 12.69 -3.65
CA PRO A 38 16.91 11.98 -4.49
C PRO A 38 18.02 11.35 -3.64
N GLY A 39 18.24 10.04 -3.80
CA GLY A 39 19.29 9.28 -3.10
C GLY A 39 18.88 8.66 -1.74
N ALA A 40 17.67 8.90 -1.24
CA ALA A 40 17.21 8.36 0.05
C ALA A 40 16.75 6.89 0.03
N ILE A 41 16.58 6.31 -1.16
CA ILE A 41 16.19 4.90 -1.35
C ILE A 41 17.00 4.30 -2.49
N SER A 42 17.60 3.15 -2.25
CA SER A 42 18.09 2.25 -3.30
C SER A 42 17.66 0.85 -2.92
N PRO A 43 16.93 0.11 -3.78
CA PRO A 43 16.41 0.46 -5.11
C PRO A 43 15.00 1.12 -5.09
N VAL A 44 14.87 2.29 -5.71
CA VAL A 44 13.62 3.09 -5.81
C VAL A 44 12.48 2.29 -6.47
N LEU A 45 12.80 1.54 -7.53
CA LEU A 45 11.82 0.78 -8.31
C LEU A 45 11.14 -0.32 -7.49
N LEU A 46 11.91 -1.08 -6.71
CA LEU A 46 11.35 -2.17 -5.88
C LEU A 46 10.54 -1.62 -4.71
N TYR A 47 10.93 -0.46 -4.17
CA TYR A 47 10.15 0.21 -3.14
C TYR A 47 8.80 0.70 -3.68
N LEU A 48 8.77 1.28 -4.88
CA LEU A 48 7.52 1.64 -5.55
C LEU A 48 6.64 0.41 -5.78
N LEU A 49 7.23 -0.70 -6.22
CA LEU A 49 6.51 -1.95 -6.45
C LEU A 49 5.93 -2.54 -5.15
N ALA A 50 6.65 -2.43 -4.03
CA ALA A 50 6.16 -2.81 -2.71
C ALA A 50 4.93 -1.97 -2.28
N ILE A 51 4.97 -0.65 -2.51
CA ILE A 51 3.84 0.25 -2.22
C ILE A 51 2.63 -0.10 -3.08
N VAL A 52 2.83 -0.31 -4.38
CA VAL A 52 1.76 -0.70 -5.30
C VAL A 52 1.15 -2.04 -4.90
N ALA A 53 1.97 -3.02 -4.52
CA ALA A 53 1.48 -4.32 -4.07
C ALA A 53 0.63 -4.22 -2.80
N GLY A 54 1.06 -3.46 -1.80
CA GLY A 54 0.30 -3.30 -0.56
C GLY A 54 -0.96 -2.43 -0.70
N THR A 55 -0.93 -1.41 -1.56
CA THR A 55 -2.13 -0.61 -1.89
C THR A 55 -3.17 -1.43 -2.66
N LEU A 56 -2.73 -2.24 -3.63
CA LEU A 56 -3.62 -3.20 -4.30
C LEU A 56 -4.21 -4.20 -3.31
N LEU A 57 -3.39 -4.77 -2.42
CA LEU A 57 -3.90 -5.71 -1.41
C LEU A 57 -4.94 -5.04 -0.51
N ALA A 58 -4.69 -3.83 0.00
CA ALA A 58 -5.65 -3.09 0.83
C ALA A 58 -6.95 -2.77 0.07
N GLY A 59 -6.85 -2.32 -1.18
CA GLY A 59 -8.01 -1.99 -2.01
C GLY A 59 -8.85 -3.23 -2.39
N VAL A 60 -8.19 -4.31 -2.81
CA VAL A 60 -8.85 -5.56 -3.20
C VAL A 60 -9.44 -6.26 -1.98
N SER A 61 -8.71 -6.35 -0.87
CA SER A 61 -9.24 -6.92 0.38
C SER A 61 -10.45 -6.13 0.89
N TYR A 62 -10.42 -4.80 0.78
CA TYR A 62 -11.58 -3.98 1.09
C TYR A 62 -12.74 -4.24 0.13
N ALA A 63 -12.50 -4.34 -1.19
CA ALA A 63 -13.53 -4.61 -2.18
C ALA A 63 -14.19 -5.98 -1.99
N VAL A 64 -13.41 -7.01 -1.63
CA VAL A 64 -13.92 -8.37 -1.35
C VAL A 64 -14.67 -8.42 -0.03
N LEU A 65 -14.18 -7.74 1.01
CA LEU A 65 -14.79 -7.74 2.34
C LEU A 65 -16.01 -6.79 2.43
N LYS A 66 -16.12 -5.84 1.49
CA LYS A 66 -17.32 -5.03 1.31
C LYS A 66 -18.42 -5.95 0.79
N ARG A 67 -19.39 -6.30 1.65
CA ARG A 67 -20.68 -6.87 1.20
C ARG A 67 -21.22 -5.98 0.08
N PRO A 68 -21.70 -6.54 -1.05
CA PRO A 68 -22.40 -5.76 -2.06
C PRO A 68 -23.61 -5.14 -1.36
N GLU A 69 -23.55 -3.84 -1.11
CA GLU A 69 -24.78 -3.07 -1.09
C GLU A 69 -25.35 -3.27 -2.49
N ALA A 70 -26.55 -3.85 -2.57
CA ALA A 70 -27.26 -3.98 -3.84
C ALA A 70 -27.07 -2.66 -4.59
N ALA A 71 -26.56 -2.76 -5.82
CA ALA A 71 -26.21 -1.64 -6.66
C ALA A 71 -27.14 -0.45 -6.37
N VAL A 72 -26.62 0.61 -5.76
CA VAL A 72 -27.32 1.88 -5.76
C VAL A 72 -27.18 2.40 -7.19
N THR A 73 -28.07 1.89 -8.05
CA THR A 73 -28.38 2.45 -9.35
C THR A 73 -28.87 3.87 -9.15
N SER A 74 -28.15 4.85 -9.68
CA SER A 74 -28.66 6.02 -10.41
C SER A 74 -27.42 6.86 -10.75
N ALA A 75 -26.98 6.94 -12.00
CA ALA A 75 -27.52 7.89 -12.97
C ALA A 75 -27.73 9.28 -12.32
N ALA A 76 -26.79 10.18 -12.59
CA ALA A 76 -27.00 11.61 -12.62
C ALA A 76 -26.28 12.12 -13.89
#